data_AF-A0A2P2JES5-F1
#
_entry.id   AF-A0A2P2JES5-F1
#
_cell.length_a   1.000
_cell.length_b   1.000
_cell.length_c   1.000
_cell.angle_alpha   90.00
_cell.angle_beta   90.00
_cell.angle_gamma   90.00
#
_symmetry.space_group_name_H-M   'P 1'
#
loop_
_entity.id
_entity.type
_entity.pdbx_description
1 polymer ?
#
loop_
_entity_poly.entity_id
_entity_poly.type
_entity_poly.pdbx_seq_one_letter_code
_entity_poly.pdbx_strand_id
1 'polypeptide(L)'
;MFDGAIPISTSGRGGLKDDIKLHITFIVTISKGDKEVLEIICSAWPDNIQIKKLFVRSSYKTQAQPYVGPEFKDLDDELQDSLYEFLEARGIDDDLAIFLHEYMKNKDRTEFIRWMNTVKCYIERN
;
A
#
# COMPACT_ATOMS: atom_id res chain seq x y z
N MET A 1 -3.90 7.82 -2.54
CA MET A 1 -2.91 8.87 -2.85
C MET A 1 -1.57 8.35 -2.37
N PHE A 2 -0.45 8.83 -2.90
CA PHE A 2 0.84 8.54 -2.25
C PHE A 2 0.80 9.08 -0.82
N ASP A 3 1.32 8.32 0.14
CA ASP A 3 1.23 8.63 1.57
C ASP A 3 2.61 8.77 2.24
N GLY A 4 3.68 8.63 1.46
CA GLY A 4 5.05 8.88 1.89
C GLY A 4 5.98 9.18 0.73
N ALA A 5 7.16 9.69 1.05
CA ALA A 5 8.19 10.04 0.09
C ALA A 5 9.58 9.99 0.74
N ILE A 6 10.58 9.48 0.03
CA ILE A 6 11.99 9.55 0.42
C ILE A 6 12.85 10.09 -0.72
N PRO A 7 13.87 10.93 -0.43
CA PRO A 7 14.81 11.41 -1.43
C PRO A 7 15.78 10.30 -1.86
N ILE A 8 16.08 10.21 -3.16
CA ILE A 8 17.13 9.35 -3.70
C ILE A 8 18.45 10.13 -3.69
N SER A 9 19.45 9.65 -2.95
CA SER A 9 20.80 10.21 -2.99
C SER A 9 21.58 9.63 -4.18
N THR A 10 21.53 10.28 -5.33
CA THR A 10 22.33 9.87 -6.50
C THR A 10 23.78 10.35 -6.34
N SER A 11 24.65 9.50 -5.81
CA SER A 11 26.10 9.72 -5.77
C SER A 11 26.73 9.39 -7.14
N GLY A 12 26.53 10.26 -8.14
CA GLY A 12 27.32 10.18 -9.38
C GLY A 12 26.71 10.84 -10.62
N ARG A 13 27.36 11.92 -11.07
CA ARG A 13 27.27 12.58 -12.39
C ARG A 13 25.90 13.12 -12.83
N GLY A 14 25.69 14.39 -12.50
CA GLY A 14 25.25 15.42 -13.45
C GLY A 14 23.82 15.34 -14.00
N GLY A 15 22.90 16.08 -13.38
CA GLY A 15 21.61 16.43 -13.97
C GLY A 15 20.54 16.69 -12.91
N LEU A 16 19.92 17.86 -12.94
CA LEU A 16 18.84 18.26 -12.02
C LEU A 16 17.66 17.30 -12.06
N LYS A 17 17.46 16.55 -10.97
CA LYS A 17 16.18 16.16 -10.36
C LYS A 17 16.53 15.40 -9.08
N ASP A 18 16.12 15.93 -7.94
CA ASP A 18 16.03 15.11 -6.74
C ASP A 18 14.95 14.07 -7.04
N ASP A 19 15.34 12.88 -7.46
CA ASP A 19 14.39 11.81 -7.71
C ASP A 19 13.81 11.38 -6.35
N ILE A 20 12.51 11.49 -6.20
CA ILE A 20 11.79 11.13 -4.99
C ILE A 20 11.18 9.74 -5.21
N LYS A 21 11.45 8.78 -4.32
CA LYS A 21 10.66 7.55 -4.26
C LYS A 21 9.40 7.81 -3.47
N LEU A 22 8.26 7.70 -4.15
CA LEU A 22 6.94 7.80 -3.52
C LEU A 22 6.58 6.45 -2.88
N HIS A 23 5.72 6.50 -1.88
CA HIS A 23 5.26 5.34 -1.12
C HIS A 23 3.73 5.25 -1.16
N ILE A 24 3.24 4.00 -1.17
CA ILE A 24 1.82 3.68 -1.09
C ILE A 24 1.64 2.62 0.01
N THR A 25 0.84 2.91 1.04
CA THR A 25 0.29 1.87 1.91
C THR A 25 -0.96 1.27 1.27
N PHE A 26 -1.01 -0.06 1.19
CA PHE A 26 -2.23 -0.77 0.83
C PHE A 26 -2.43 -1.97 1.76
N ILE A 27 -3.68 -2.42 1.88
CA ILE A 27 -4.06 -3.51 2.78
C ILE A 27 -4.56 -4.66 1.94
N VAL A 28 -3.94 -5.83 2.13
CA VAL A 28 -4.38 -7.10 1.55
C VAL A 28 -5.31 -7.76 2.55
N THR A 29 -6.53 -8.05 2.13
CA THR A 29 -7.55 -8.69 2.95
C THR A 29 -7.90 -10.04 2.34
N ILE A 30 -7.63 -11.12 3.08
CA ILE A 30 -7.78 -12.50 2.60
C ILE A 30 -8.81 -13.19 3.48
N SER A 31 -9.96 -13.52 2.90
CA SER A 31 -11.00 -14.31 3.55
C SER A 31 -10.94 -15.77 3.10
N LYS A 32 -11.05 -16.69 4.06
CA LYS A 32 -11.22 -18.13 3.81
C LYS A 32 -12.54 -18.57 4.44
N GLY A 33 -13.63 -18.42 3.69
CA GLY A 33 -14.99 -18.59 4.20
C GLY A 33 -15.44 -17.42 5.08
N ASP A 34 -16.41 -17.66 5.96
CA ASP A 34 -17.18 -16.58 6.60
C ASP A 34 -16.69 -16.16 8.00
N LYS A 35 -15.68 -16.82 8.59
CA LYS A 35 -15.38 -16.67 10.04
C LYS A 35 -14.16 -15.81 10.35
N GLU A 36 -13.15 -15.82 9.48
CA GLU A 36 -11.85 -15.21 9.75
C GLU A 36 -11.27 -14.56 8.49
N VAL A 37 -10.60 -13.45 8.71
CA VAL A 37 -9.97 -12.64 7.67
C VAL A 37 -8.55 -12.34 8.09
N LEU A 38 -7.60 -12.65 7.22
CA LEU A 38 -6.21 -12.25 7.37
C LEU A 38 -6.03 -10.88 6.72
N GLU A 39 -5.58 -9.90 7.50
CA GLU A 39 -5.24 -8.56 7.01
C GLU A 39 -3.71 -8.41 7.04
N ILE A 40 -3.13 -8.03 5.90
CA ILE A 40 -1.70 -7.78 5.74
C ILE A 40 -1.53 -6.35 5.24
N ILE A 41 -0.86 -5.53 6.03
CA ILE A 41 -0.52 -4.15 5.68
C ILE A 41 0.79 -4.18 4.91
N CYS A 42 0.75 -3.68 3.69
CA CYS A 42 1.87 -3.67 2.76
C CYS A 42 2.28 -2.23 2.43
N SER A 43 3.59 -2.06 2.24
CA SER A 43 4.22 -0.85 1.75
C SER A 43 4.71 -1.10 0.34
N ALA A 44 4.12 -0.45 -0.66
CA ALA A 44 4.61 -0.45 -2.02
C ALA A 44 5.53 0.75 -2.25
N TRP A 45 6.76 0.46 -2.67
CA TRP A 45 7.68 1.39 -3.30
C TRP A 45 7.65 1.19 -4.82
N PRO A 46 8.30 2.04 -5.63
CA PRO A 46 8.20 1.94 -7.09
C PRO A 46 8.69 0.60 -7.67
N ASP A 47 9.57 -0.07 -6.94
CA ASP A 47 10.30 -1.26 -7.36
C ASP A 47 10.12 -2.45 -6.43
N ASN A 48 9.42 -2.33 -5.30
CA ASN A 48 9.17 -3.47 -4.42
C ASN A 48 7.94 -3.34 -3.53
N ILE A 49 7.50 -4.48 -2.98
CA ILE A 49 6.49 -4.56 -1.91
C ILE A 49 7.13 -5.09 -0.62
N GLN A 50 6.78 -4.47 0.50
CA GLN A 50 7.22 -4.89 1.84
C GLN A 50 6.04 -5.15 2.75
N ILE A 51 6.03 -6.29 3.44
CA ILE A 51 5.08 -6.54 4.53
C ILE A 51 5.47 -5.71 5.74
N LYS A 52 4.53 -4.95 6.30
CA LYS A 52 4.71 -4.19 7.54
C LYS A 52 4.16 -4.94 8.73
N LYS A 53 2.90 -5.33 8.65
CA LYS A 53 2.16 -5.97 9.74
C LYS A 53 1.15 -6.95 9.18
N LEU A 54 0.84 -8.00 9.93
CA LEU A 54 -0.26 -8.89 9.62
C LEU A 54 -1.01 -9.26 10.90
N PHE A 55 -2.32 -9.42 10.79
CA PHE A 55 -3.14 -9.91 11.90
C PHE A 55 -4.40 -10.59 11.39
N VAL A 56 -4.93 -11.49 12.22
CA VAL A 56 -6.18 -12.19 11.93
C VAL A 56 -7.31 -11.50 12.68
N ARG A 57 -8.35 -11.14 11.94
CA ARG A 57 -9.57 -10.57 12.48
C ARG A 57 -10.71 -11.58 12.32
N SER A 58 -11.49 -11.78 13.39
CA SER A 58 -12.75 -12.51 13.29
C SER A 58 -13.80 -11.66 12.56
N SER A 59 -14.62 -12.29 11.73
CA SER A 59 -15.74 -11.61 11.06
C SER A 59 -16.86 -11.20 12.02
N TYR A 60 -16.93 -11.84 13.20
CA TYR A 60 -17.86 -11.46 14.25
C TYR A 60 -17.38 -10.17 14.91
N LYS A 61 -18.29 -9.19 15.05
CA LYS A 61 -18.03 -7.91 15.70
C LYS A 61 -17.81 -8.09 17.20
N THR A 62 -16.68 -8.64 17.60
CA THR A 62 -16.20 -8.55 18.98
C THR A 62 -15.69 -7.13 19.22
N GLN A 63 -16.10 -6.50 20.33
CA GLN A 63 -15.65 -5.16 20.74
C GLN A 63 -14.17 -5.13 21.16
N ALA A 64 -13.54 -6.30 21.35
CA ALA A 64 -12.13 -6.42 21.68
C ALA A 64 -11.26 -6.26 20.43
N GLN A 65 -10.19 -5.45 20.54
CA GLN A 65 -9.23 -5.34 19.45
C GLN A 65 -8.52 -6.69 19.22
N PRO A 66 -8.42 -7.15 17.96
CA PRO A 66 -7.69 -8.37 17.64
C PRO A 66 -6.23 -8.22 18.05
N TYR A 67 -5.61 -9.32 18.47
CA TYR A 67 -4.17 -9.35 18.71
C TYR A 67 -3.45 -9.05 17.39
N VAL A 68 -2.65 -7.98 17.37
CA VAL A 68 -2.01 -7.45 16.16
C VAL A 68 -0.77 -8.25 15.76
N GLY A 69 -0.28 -9.16 16.60
CA GLY A 69 0.95 -9.89 16.37
C GLY A 69 2.22 -9.09 16.72
N PRO A 70 3.40 -9.74 16.67
CA PRO A 70 4.68 -9.05 16.75
C PRO A 70 4.94 -8.20 15.49
N GLU A 71 6.01 -7.40 15.48
CA GLU A 71 6.45 -6.74 14.25
C GLU A 71 6.93 -7.80 13.25
N PHE A 72 6.69 -7.58 11.94
CA PHE A 72 7.02 -8.58 10.91
C PHE A 72 8.51 -8.99 10.93
N LYS A 73 9.39 -8.03 11.24
CA LYS A 73 10.84 -8.26 11.32
C LYS A 73 11.28 -9.14 12.48
N ASP A 74 10.42 -9.32 13.47
CA ASP A 74 10.68 -10.16 14.65
C ASP A 74 10.20 -11.61 14.43
N LEU A 75 9.59 -11.91 13.27
CA LEU A 75 9.22 -13.27 12.88
C LEU A 75 10.45 -14.04 12.42
N ASP A 76 10.37 -15.36 12.51
CA ASP A 76 11.39 -16.25 11.93
C ASP A 76 11.53 -16.05 10.42
N ASP A 77 12.78 -16.13 9.91
CA ASP A 77 13.09 -15.83 8.51
C ASP A 77 12.34 -16.76 7.53
N GLU A 78 12.20 -18.06 7.86
CA GLU A 78 11.48 -19.02 7.01
C GLU A 78 9.97 -18.68 6.93
N LEU A 79 9.42 -18.16 8.02
CA LEU A 79 8.03 -17.68 8.05
C LEU A 79 7.87 -16.38 7.26
N GLN A 80 8.84 -15.46 7.32
CA GLN A 80 8.82 -14.23 6.53
C GLN A 80 8.82 -14.56 5.03
N ASP A 81 9.70 -15.45 4.58
CA ASP A 81 9.79 -15.89 3.18
C ASP A 81 8.50 -16.56 2.73
N SER A 82 7.94 -17.47 3.54
CA SER A 82 6.67 -18.14 3.25
C SER A 82 5.49 -17.16 3.09
N LEU A 83 5.49 -16.06 3.83
CA LEU A 83 4.46 -15.02 3.72
C LEU A 83 4.59 -14.22 2.43
N TYR A 84 5.82 -13.93 1.97
CA TYR A 84 6.05 -13.31 0.66
C TYR A 84 5.62 -14.26 -0.48
N GLU A 85 6.04 -15.52 -0.47
CA GLU A 85 5.63 -16.52 -1.47
C GLU A 85 4.10 -16.66 -1.53
N PHE A 86 3.43 -16.62 -0.37
CA PHE A 86 1.98 -16.69 -0.27
C PHE A 86 1.27 -15.48 -0.92
N LEU A 87 1.86 -14.29 -0.85
CA LEU A 87 1.37 -13.07 -1.51
C LEU A 87 1.65 -13.09 -3.02
N GLU A 88 2.86 -13.46 -3.42
CA GLU A 88 3.28 -13.55 -4.82
C GLU A 88 2.41 -14.55 -5.59
N ALA A 89 2.09 -15.69 -4.99
CA ALA A 89 1.18 -16.68 -5.58
C ALA A 89 -0.25 -16.14 -5.85
N ARG A 90 -0.59 -14.95 -5.33
CA ARG A 90 -1.86 -14.24 -5.55
C ARG A 90 -1.71 -12.98 -6.43
N GLY A 91 -0.54 -12.78 -7.03
CA GLY A 91 -0.21 -11.61 -7.85
C GLY A 91 0.03 -10.35 -7.03
N ILE A 92 0.48 -10.51 -5.78
CA ILE A 92 0.89 -9.39 -4.93
C ILE A 92 2.43 -9.44 -4.87
N ASP A 93 3.03 -8.82 -5.87
CA ASP A 93 4.47 -8.87 -6.18
C ASP A 93 4.98 -7.50 -6.66
N ASP A 94 6.25 -7.43 -7.05
CA ASP A 94 6.86 -6.17 -7.48
C ASP A 94 6.22 -5.59 -8.76
N ASP A 95 5.65 -6.42 -9.64
CA ASP A 95 4.90 -5.97 -10.81
C ASP A 95 3.61 -5.23 -10.40
N LEU A 96 2.91 -5.70 -9.37
CA LEU A 96 1.80 -4.96 -8.76
C LEU A 96 2.26 -3.61 -8.21
N ALA A 97 3.45 -3.53 -7.62
CA ALA A 97 4.00 -2.27 -7.11
C ALA A 97 4.15 -1.23 -8.22
N ILE A 98 4.73 -1.64 -9.36
CA ILE A 98 4.90 -0.81 -10.56
C ILE A 98 3.54 -0.34 -11.06
N PHE A 99 2.58 -1.27 -11.23
CA PHE A 99 1.23 -0.95 -11.67
C PHE A 99 0.53 0.06 -10.74
N LEU A 100 0.60 -0.15 -9.41
CA LEU A 100 0.01 0.75 -8.44
C LEU A 100 0.58 2.16 -8.55
N HIS A 101 1.89 2.30 -8.75
CA HIS A 101 2.53 3.61 -8.92
C HIS A 101 2.06 4.34 -10.18
N GLU A 102 1.92 3.63 -11.31
CA GLU A 102 1.39 4.21 -12.54
C GLU A 102 -0.08 4.60 -12.39
N TYR A 103 -0.90 3.69 -11.84
CA TYR A 103 -2.31 3.90 -11.58
C TYR A 103 -2.53 5.12 -10.66
N MET A 104 -1.75 5.22 -9.58
CA MET A 104 -1.86 6.30 -8.61
C MET A 104 -1.56 7.67 -9.21
N LYS A 105 -0.56 7.80 -10.09
CA LYS A 105 -0.27 9.05 -10.81
C LYS A 105 -1.47 9.50 -11.66
N ASN A 106 -2.10 8.57 -12.38
CA ASN A 106 -3.25 8.90 -13.21
C ASN A 106 -4.51 9.20 -12.38
N LYS A 107 -4.74 8.43 -11.31
CA LYS A 107 -5.85 8.64 -10.39
C LYS A 107 -5.77 10.02 -9.74
N ASP A 108 -4.60 10.41 -9.25
CA ASP A 108 -4.41 11.69 -8.58
C ASP A 108 -4.79 12.88 -9.47
N ARG A 109 -4.32 12.86 -10.73
CA ARG A 109 -4.72 13.84 -11.75
C ARG A 109 -6.23 13.86 -11.99
N THR A 110 -6.85 12.68 -12.11
CA THR A 110 -8.27 12.55 -12.41
C THR A 110 -9.13 13.05 -11.25
N GLU A 111 -8.80 12.68 -10.02
CA GLU A 111 -9.51 13.15 -8.81
C GLU A 111 -9.33 14.65 -8.62
N PHE A 112 -8.15 15.21 -8.92
CA PHE A 112 -7.94 16.66 -8.86
C PHE A 112 -8.87 17.41 -9.82
N ILE A 113 -8.99 16.95 -11.08
CA ILE A 113 -9.91 17.55 -12.07
C ILE A 113 -11.35 17.43 -11.59
N ARG A 114 -11.76 16.27 -11.09
CA ARG A 114 -13.11 16.05 -10.55
C ARG A 114 -13.40 16.97 -9.37
N TRP A 115 -12.45 17.12 -8.46
CA TRP A 115 -12.56 18.00 -7.31
C TRP A 115 -12.70 19.47 -7.74
N MET A 116 -11.85 19.94 -8.66
CA MET A 116 -11.94 21.29 -9.22
C MET A 116 -13.31 21.59 -9.84
N ASN A 117 -13.86 20.65 -10.62
CA ASN A 117 -15.20 20.78 -11.18
C ASN A 117 -16.28 20.85 -10.09
N THR A 118 -16.14 20.05 -9.03
CA THR A 118 -17.06 20.05 -7.89
C THR A 118 -17.04 21.40 -7.16
N VAL A 119 -15.85 21.95 -6.90
CA VAL A 119 -15.68 23.27 -6.28
C VAL A 119 -16.28 24.36 -7.14
N LYS A 120 -16.02 24.33 -8.45
CA LYS A 120 -16.61 25.28 -9.41
C LYS A 120 -18.14 25.26 -9.34
N CYS A 121 -18.76 24.08 -9.47
CA CYS A 121 -20.21 23.95 -9.40
C CYS A 121 -20.80 24.43 -8.07
N TYR A 122 -20.07 24.26 -6.97
CA TYR A 122 -20.49 24.76 -5.66
C TYR A 122 -20.49 26.29 -5.60
N ILE A 123 -19.45 26.95 -6.13
CA ILE A 123 -19.32 28.41 -6.14
C ILE A 123 -20.32 29.07 -7.10
N GLU A 124 -20.60 28.45 -8.24
CA GLU A 124 -21.55 28.97 -9.25
C GLU A 124 -23.02 28.84 -8.85
N ARG A 125 -23.31 28.02 -7.84
CA ARG A 125 -24.66 27.76 -7.35
C ARG A 125 -25.04 28.81 -6.30
N ASN A 126 -25.64 29.92 -6.78
CA ASN A 126 -26.32 30.93 -5.96
C ASN A 126 -27.53 30.34 -5.21
#